data_AF-A0A843DTT4-F1
#
_entry.id   AF-A0A843DTT4-F1
#
_cell.length_a   1.000
_cell.length_b   1.000
_cell.length_c   1.000
_cell.angle_alpha   90.00
_cell.angle_beta   90.00
_cell.angle_gamma   90.00
#
_symmetry.space_group_name_H-M   'P 1'
#
loop_
_entity.id
_entity.type
_entity.pdbx_description
1 polymer ?
#
loop_
_entity_poly.entity_id
_entity_poly.type
_entity_poly.pdbx_seq_one_letter_code
_entity_poly.pdbx_strand_id
1 'polypeptide(L)'
;MNEINRKSDTNKRDDAATSVVGEILLMALVIILVSLFAASAFDLLPGDRQSVVDVSMSYDKDEKTISFWHKGGDWIDGDDLKVTLTDESGQKHTLTAKSLTDYQGGYKLVFDLGGCYTVGPYDSSLAGKTVNIRLTSTDSVLYAWEGTLS
;
A
#
# COMPACT_ATOMS: atom_id res chain seq x y z
N MET A 1 66.37 53.18 26.23
CA MET A 1 65.12 53.12 27.00
C MET A 1 64.03 52.64 26.04
N ASN A 2 63.62 51.37 26.22
CA ASN A 2 62.42 50.68 25.70
C ASN A 2 62.12 50.65 24.19
N GLU A 3 62.54 49.56 23.54
CA GLU A 3 61.71 48.88 22.53
C GLU A 3 61.42 47.46 23.04
N ILE A 4 60.26 47.27 23.68
CA ILE A 4 59.80 45.95 24.10
C ILE A 4 58.43 45.69 23.47
N ASN A 5 58.34 44.55 22.79
CA ASN A 5 57.14 43.76 22.52
C ASN A 5 56.00 44.40 21.72
N ARG A 6 56.02 44.17 20.39
CA ARG A 6 54.82 44.13 19.56
C ARG A 6 54.84 42.95 18.59
N LYS A 7 55.07 41.74 19.12
CA LYS A 7 55.01 40.49 18.34
C LYS A 7 54.53 39.32 19.21
N SER A 8 53.34 39.44 19.80
CA SER A 8 52.75 38.32 20.57
C SER A 8 51.22 38.25 20.60
N ASP A 9 50.50 39.02 19.77
CA ASP A 9 49.02 39.03 19.78
C ASP A 9 48.35 38.49 18.51
N THR A 10 49.09 38.28 17.42
CA THR A 10 48.49 37.79 16.16
C THR A 10 48.26 36.28 16.19
N ASN A 11 49.25 35.48 16.61
CA ASN A 11 49.14 34.01 16.64
C ASN A 11 47.99 33.49 17.53
N LYS A 12 47.70 34.15 18.67
CA LYS A 12 46.61 33.73 19.56
C LYS A 12 45.22 33.92 18.96
N ARG A 13 45.05 34.87 18.04
CA ARG A 13 43.75 35.15 17.39
C ARG A 13 43.45 34.14 16.29
N ASP A 14 44.48 33.71 15.57
CA ASP A 14 44.36 32.70 14.52
C ASP A 14 44.09 31.30 15.11
N ASP A 15 44.70 30.98 16.26
CA ASP A 15 44.41 29.74 17.00
C ASP A 15 42.96 29.70 17.51
N ALA A 16 42.47 30.83 18.06
CA ALA A 16 41.09 30.94 18.52
C ALA A 16 40.07 30.88 17.37
N ALA A 17 40.37 31.50 16.23
CA ALA A 17 39.52 31.42 15.04
C ALA A 17 39.50 30.01 14.43
N THR A 18 40.64 29.32 14.38
CA THR A 18 40.75 27.95 13.85
C THR A 18 40.00 26.95 14.72
N SER A 19 40.01 27.13 16.06
CA SER A 19 39.23 26.31 17.00
C SER A 19 37.73 26.41 16.73
N VAL A 20 37.20 27.63 16.55
CA VAL A 20 35.77 27.85 16.33
C VAL A 20 35.32 27.35 14.95
N VAL A 21 36.15 27.55 13.92
CA VAL A 21 35.86 27.05 12.57
C VAL A 21 35.83 25.52 12.53
N GLY A 22 36.75 24.85 13.24
CA GLY A 22 36.77 23.40 13.34
C GLY A 22 35.52 22.83 14.04
N GLU A 23 35.02 23.52 15.07
CA GLU A 23 33.83 23.12 15.80
C GLU A 23 32.56 23.27 14.95
N ILE A 24 32.41 24.38 14.24
CA ILE A 24 31.28 24.61 13.32
C ILE A 24 31.31 23.60 12.17
N LEU A 25 32.49 23.26 11.65
CA LEU A 25 32.64 22.24 10.61
C LEU A 25 32.23 20.86 11.12
N LEU A 26 32.60 20.51 12.35
CA LEU A 26 32.20 19.25 12.98
C LEU A 26 30.68 19.18 13.18
N MET A 27 30.06 20.27 13.64
CA MET A 27 28.60 20.35 13.74
C MET A 27 27.92 20.21 12.37
N ALA A 28 28.42 20.90 11.34
CA ALA A 28 27.89 20.80 9.99
C ALA A 28 27.96 19.36 9.46
N LEU A 29 29.09 18.68 9.68
CA LEU A 29 29.27 17.28 9.29
C LEU A 29 28.28 16.36 10.02
N VAL A 30 28.13 16.52 11.33
CA VAL A 30 27.17 15.74 12.13
C VAL A 30 25.75 15.94 11.62
N ILE A 31 25.35 17.18 11.33
CA ILE A 31 24.01 17.47 10.79
C ILE A 31 23.81 16.76 9.45
N ILE A 32 24.78 16.83 8.53
CA ILE A 32 24.70 16.15 7.23
C ILE A 32 24.55 14.63 7.42
N LEU A 33 25.34 14.02 8.31
CA LEU A 33 25.29 12.58 8.59
C LEU A 33 23.95 12.17 9.20
N VAL A 34 23.43 12.94 10.17
CA VAL A 34 22.13 12.69 10.80
C VAL A 34 21.01 12.84 9.78
N SER A 35 21.04 13.87 8.92
CA SER A 35 20.04 14.07 7.88
C SER A 35 20.04 12.93 6.86
N LEU A 36 21.21 12.47 6.42
CA LEU A 36 21.32 11.35 5.49
C LEU A 36 20.80 10.06 6.11
N PHE A 37 21.16 9.79 7.37
CA PHE A 37 20.68 8.64 8.10
C PHE A 37 19.15 8.67 8.27
N ALA A 38 18.59 9.82 8.67
CA ALA A 38 17.15 10.00 8.80
C ALA A 38 16.43 9.77 7.47
N ALA A 39 16.91 10.36 6.37
CA ALA A 39 16.34 10.16 5.05
C ALA A 39 16.35 8.68 4.61
N SER A 40 17.45 7.96 4.87
CA SER A 40 17.53 6.53 4.57
C SER A 40 16.64 5.67 5.47
N ALA A 41 16.41 6.10 6.73
CA ALA A 41 15.55 5.39 7.66
C ALA A 41 14.06 5.52 7.28
N PHE A 42 13.64 6.63 6.66
CA PHE A 42 12.29 6.78 6.12
C PHE A 42 11.99 5.81 4.98
N ASP A 43 12.99 5.44 4.17
CA ASP A 43 12.86 4.46 3.09
C ASP A 43 12.73 3.01 3.63
N LEU A 44 13.15 2.77 4.88
CA LEU A 44 12.98 1.49 5.57
C LEU A 44 11.64 1.37 6.30
N LEU A 45 10.89 2.47 6.44
CA LEU A 45 9.51 2.37 6.89
C LEU A 45 8.73 1.68 5.76
N PRO A 46 7.91 0.65 6.06
CA PRO A 46 7.13 -0.03 5.03
C PRO A 46 6.29 1.01 4.28
N GLY A 47 6.69 1.27 3.03
CA GLY A 47 6.00 2.13 2.09
C GLY A 47 4.66 1.49 1.73
N ASP A 48 3.62 2.31 1.76
CA ASP A 48 2.21 1.99 1.61
C ASP A 48 1.65 0.96 2.60
N ARG A 49 0.72 1.44 3.42
CA ARG A 49 -0.16 0.58 4.20
C ARG A 49 -0.88 -0.32 3.19
N GLN A 50 -0.71 -1.63 3.31
CA GLN A 50 -1.53 -2.58 2.56
C GLN A 50 -3.00 -2.24 2.78
N SER A 51 -3.74 -1.98 1.71
CA SER A 51 -5.17 -1.67 1.80
C SER A 51 -5.86 -2.80 2.55
N VAL A 52 -6.38 -2.48 3.74
CA VAL A 52 -7.12 -3.45 4.54
C VAL A 52 -8.58 -3.24 4.24
N VAL A 53 -9.23 -4.23 3.62
CA VAL A 53 -10.66 -4.19 3.32
C VAL A 53 -11.32 -5.42 3.90
N ASP A 54 -12.42 -5.20 4.62
CA ASP A 54 -13.30 -6.27 5.08
C ASP A 54 -14.36 -6.52 4.00
N VAL A 55 -14.44 -7.76 3.52
CA VAL A 55 -15.28 -8.14 2.39
C VAL A 55 -16.14 -9.33 2.78
N SER A 56 -17.43 -9.23 2.47
CA SER A 56 -18.37 -10.35 2.52
C SER A 56 -18.73 -10.80 1.12
N MET A 57 -18.86 -12.11 0.90
CA MET A 57 -19.18 -12.68 -0.40
C MET A 57 -20.50 -13.44 -0.36
N SER A 58 -21.27 -13.30 -1.44
CA SER A 58 -22.45 -14.12 -1.73
C SER A 58 -22.43 -14.53 -3.20
N TYR A 59 -23.04 -15.66 -3.54
CA TYR A 59 -23.21 -16.09 -4.93
C TYR A 59 -24.69 -16.37 -5.22
N ASP A 60 -25.08 -16.08 -6.45
CA ASP A 60 -26.39 -16.38 -7.00
C ASP A 60 -26.24 -17.48 -8.06
N LYS A 61 -26.99 -18.58 -7.90
CA LYS A 61 -26.92 -19.73 -8.80
C LYS A 61 -27.75 -19.54 -10.05
N ASP A 62 -28.86 -18.81 -9.93
CA ASP A 62 -29.80 -18.58 -11.01
C ASP A 62 -29.18 -17.59 -12.00
N GLU A 63 -28.56 -16.52 -11.48
CA GLU A 63 -27.82 -15.55 -12.29
C GLU A 63 -26.37 -15.95 -12.60
N LYS A 64 -25.83 -16.97 -11.91
CA LYS A 64 -24.42 -17.39 -11.95
C LYS A 64 -23.46 -16.24 -11.64
N THR A 65 -23.82 -15.40 -10.69
CA THR A 65 -23.01 -14.23 -10.29
C THR A 65 -22.41 -14.41 -8.91
N ILE A 66 -21.31 -13.70 -8.66
CA ILE A 66 -20.70 -13.59 -7.33
C ILE A 66 -20.66 -12.10 -6.98
N SER A 67 -21.15 -11.76 -5.80
CA SER A 67 -21.20 -10.40 -5.27
C SER A 67 -20.31 -10.27 -4.04
N PHE A 68 -19.47 -9.24 -4.04
CA PHE A 68 -18.58 -8.87 -2.95
C PHE A 68 -19.04 -7.55 -2.35
N TRP A 69 -19.27 -7.54 -1.05
CA TRP A 69 -19.75 -6.38 -0.31
C TRP A 69 -18.65 -5.81 0.56
N HIS A 70 -18.37 -4.52 0.41
CA HIS A 70 -17.42 -3.80 1.24
C HIS A 70 -18.04 -3.54 2.63
N LYS A 71 -17.42 -4.06 3.68
CA LYS A 71 -17.90 -3.96 5.07
C LYS A 71 -17.09 -3.00 5.93
N GLY A 72 -15.92 -2.57 5.48
CA GLY A 72 -15.04 -1.68 6.22
C GLY A 72 -13.63 -1.63 5.65
N GLY A 73 -12.86 -0.63 6.08
CA GLY A 73 -11.49 -0.44 5.65
C GLY A 73 -11.34 0.58 4.52
N ASP A 74 -10.29 0.41 3.72
CA ASP A 74 -9.89 1.37 2.69
C ASP A 74 -10.73 1.22 1.40
N TRP A 75 -10.89 2.29 0.62
CA TRP A 75 -11.54 2.21 -0.69
C TRP A 75 -10.54 1.69 -1.74
N ILE A 76 -11.06 1.07 -2.79
CA ILE A 76 -10.25 0.52 -3.89
C ILE A 76 -10.85 0.97 -5.22
N ASP A 77 -10.01 1.26 -6.21
CA ASP A 77 -10.49 1.54 -7.56
C ASP A 77 -11.15 0.30 -8.17
N GLY A 78 -12.31 0.48 -8.80
CA GLY A 78 -13.04 -0.62 -9.43
C GLY A 78 -12.25 -1.29 -10.56
N ASP A 79 -11.37 -0.56 -11.24
CA ASP A 79 -10.54 -1.08 -12.32
C ASP A 79 -9.38 -1.96 -11.80
N ASP A 80 -8.98 -1.77 -10.54
CA ASP A 80 -7.96 -2.61 -9.89
C ASP A 80 -8.54 -3.95 -9.40
N LEU A 81 -9.87 -4.10 -9.36
CA LEU A 81 -10.52 -5.31 -8.86
C LEU A 81 -10.53 -6.42 -9.90
N LYS A 82 -10.08 -7.60 -9.47
CA LYS A 82 -10.13 -8.82 -10.27
C LYS A 82 -10.65 -9.98 -9.45
N VAL A 83 -11.54 -10.77 -10.06
CA VAL A 83 -12.04 -12.01 -9.46
C VAL A 83 -11.55 -13.21 -10.27
N THR A 84 -10.95 -14.17 -9.57
CA THR A 84 -10.48 -15.42 -10.15
C THR A 84 -11.07 -16.60 -9.40
N LEU A 85 -11.57 -17.59 -10.16
CA LEU A 85 -11.95 -18.90 -9.67
C LEU A 85 -10.89 -19.89 -10.07
N THR A 86 -10.47 -20.76 -9.16
CA THR A 86 -9.61 -21.89 -9.47
C THR A 86 -10.38 -23.17 -9.18
N ASP A 87 -10.52 -24.04 -10.17
CA ASP A 87 -11.23 -25.31 -10.01
C ASP A 87 -10.34 -26.39 -9.33
N GLU A 88 -10.91 -27.57 -9.09
CA GLU A 88 -10.21 -28.72 -8.49
C GLU A 88 -9.03 -29.23 -9.36
N SER A 89 -9.06 -28.95 -10.67
CA SER A 89 -7.96 -29.30 -11.58
C SER A 89 -6.82 -28.28 -11.56
N GLY A 90 -7.00 -27.16 -10.86
CA GLY A 90 -6.07 -26.04 -10.82
C GLY A 90 -6.24 -25.04 -11.98
N GLN A 91 -7.26 -25.22 -12.82
CA GLN A 91 -7.58 -24.30 -13.91
C GLN A 91 -8.12 -22.99 -13.35
N LYS A 92 -7.55 -21.87 -13.82
CA LYS A 92 -7.96 -20.52 -13.41
C LYS A 92 -8.94 -19.92 -14.42
N HIS A 93 -10.04 -19.38 -13.90
CA HIS A 93 -11.07 -18.67 -14.63
C HIS A 93 -11.18 -17.25 -14.07
N THR A 94 -10.81 -16.23 -14.85
CA THR A 94 -11.04 -14.83 -14.48
C THR A 94 -12.46 -14.43 -14.88
N LEU A 95 -13.21 -13.85 -13.95
CA LEU A 95 -14.55 -13.35 -14.23
C LEU A 95 -14.54 -11.88 -14.63
N THR A 96 -15.50 -11.53 -15.47
CA THR A 96 -15.73 -10.15 -15.90
C THR A 96 -16.62 -9.43 -14.88
N ALA A 97 -16.32 -8.16 -14.64
CA ALA A 97 -17.17 -7.26 -13.87
C ALA A 97 -18.54 -7.10 -14.55
N LYS A 98 -19.61 -7.36 -13.80
CA LYS A 98 -21.00 -7.08 -14.22
C LYS A 98 -21.40 -5.68 -13.76
N SER A 99 -21.11 -5.34 -12.52
CA SER A 99 -21.41 -4.01 -11.96
C SER A 99 -20.61 -3.73 -10.69
N LEU A 100 -20.46 -2.44 -10.41
CA LEU A 100 -20.00 -1.91 -9.13
C LEU A 100 -21.02 -0.86 -8.70
N THR A 101 -21.67 -1.07 -7.55
CA THR A 101 -22.76 -0.22 -7.07
C THR A 101 -22.59 0.19 -5.62
N ASP A 102 -23.27 1.24 -5.18
CA ASP A 102 -23.43 1.58 -3.76
C ASP A 102 -24.56 0.77 -3.09
N TYR A 103 -24.81 1.07 -1.81
CA TYR A 103 -25.86 0.42 -1.01
C TYR A 103 -27.29 0.69 -1.52
N GLN A 104 -27.49 1.68 -2.39
CA GLN A 104 -28.77 2.01 -3.00
C GLN A 104 -28.89 1.43 -4.42
N GLY A 105 -27.84 0.77 -4.93
CA GLY A 105 -27.79 0.22 -6.29
C GLY A 105 -27.34 1.22 -7.36
N GLY A 106 -26.86 2.41 -6.97
CA GLY A 106 -26.29 3.39 -7.90
C GLY A 106 -24.89 2.97 -8.37
N TYR A 107 -24.58 3.10 -9.66
CA TYR A 107 -23.26 2.73 -10.20
C TYR A 107 -22.13 3.59 -9.61
N LYS A 108 -20.99 2.95 -9.35
CA LYS A 108 -19.78 3.56 -8.80
C LYS A 108 -18.54 3.12 -9.59
N LEU A 109 -17.50 3.96 -9.52
CA LEU A 109 -16.17 3.65 -10.05
C LEU A 109 -15.23 3.11 -8.98
N VAL A 110 -15.58 3.28 -7.71
CA VAL A 110 -14.76 2.85 -6.56
C VAL A 110 -15.53 1.87 -5.70
N PHE A 111 -14.81 0.90 -5.14
CA PHE A 111 -15.32 -0.05 -4.18
C PHE A 111 -15.03 0.49 -2.78
N ASP A 112 -16.05 1.14 -2.21
CA ASP A 112 -16.03 1.79 -0.90
C ASP A 112 -17.12 1.22 0.01
N LEU A 113 -17.18 1.71 1.26
CA LEU A 113 -18.04 1.17 2.32
C LEU A 113 -19.51 1.06 1.89
N GLY A 114 -20.07 -0.15 2.00
CA GLY A 114 -21.44 -0.46 1.60
C GLY A 114 -21.61 -0.73 0.11
N GLY A 115 -20.57 -0.57 -0.69
CA GLY A 115 -20.54 -0.91 -2.11
C GLY A 115 -20.59 -2.41 -2.36
N CYS A 116 -21.08 -2.77 -3.55
CA CYS A 116 -21.24 -4.13 -4.04
C CYS A 116 -20.56 -4.28 -5.41
N TYR A 117 -19.54 -5.12 -5.48
CA TYR A 117 -18.88 -5.51 -6.72
C TYR A 117 -19.40 -6.87 -7.17
N THR A 118 -20.09 -6.91 -8.31
CA THR A 118 -20.68 -8.15 -8.84
C THR A 118 -19.98 -8.57 -10.11
N VAL A 119 -19.61 -9.85 -10.18
CA VAL A 119 -18.95 -10.48 -11.33
C VAL A 119 -19.74 -11.68 -11.84
N GLY A 120 -19.55 -12.01 -13.11
CA GLY A 120 -20.16 -13.17 -13.75
C GLY A 120 -20.76 -12.85 -15.13
N PRO A 121 -21.45 -13.82 -15.75
CA PRO A 121 -21.73 -15.15 -15.23
C PRO A 121 -20.48 -16.05 -15.15
N TYR A 122 -20.39 -16.92 -14.13
CA TYR A 122 -19.39 -18.00 -14.12
C TYR A 122 -19.84 -19.19 -14.98
N ASP A 123 -18.89 -20.03 -15.41
CA ASP A 123 -19.20 -21.19 -16.24
C ASP A 123 -20.06 -22.20 -15.47
N SER A 124 -21.17 -22.62 -16.08
CA SER A 124 -22.03 -23.69 -15.56
C SER A 124 -21.30 -25.00 -15.27
N SER A 125 -20.17 -25.27 -15.93
CA SER A 125 -19.36 -26.45 -15.66
C SER A 125 -18.73 -26.46 -14.26
N LEU A 126 -18.72 -25.31 -13.57
CA LEU A 126 -18.21 -25.13 -12.21
C LEU A 126 -19.29 -25.29 -11.13
N ALA A 127 -20.58 -25.28 -11.52
CA ALA A 127 -21.67 -25.48 -10.56
C ALA A 127 -21.59 -26.88 -9.92
N GLY A 128 -21.70 -26.93 -8.60
CA GLY A 128 -21.57 -28.15 -7.80
C GLY A 128 -20.12 -28.65 -7.61
N LYS A 129 -19.11 -27.95 -8.13
CA LYS A 129 -17.69 -28.28 -7.90
C LYS A 129 -17.09 -27.44 -6.80
N THR A 130 -16.03 -27.95 -6.18
CA THR A 130 -15.20 -27.16 -5.26
C THR A 130 -14.37 -26.17 -6.06
N VAL A 131 -14.36 -24.91 -5.62
CA VAL A 131 -13.58 -23.85 -6.24
C VAL A 131 -12.92 -22.99 -5.18
N ASN A 132 -11.74 -22.46 -5.51
CA ASN A 132 -11.10 -21.38 -4.76
C ASN A 132 -11.43 -20.04 -5.44
N ILE A 133 -12.19 -19.19 -4.76
CA ILE A 133 -12.57 -17.86 -5.22
C ILE A 133 -11.62 -16.85 -4.58
N ARG A 134 -11.02 -15.97 -5.39
CA ARG A 134 -10.19 -14.86 -4.92
C ARG A 134 -10.66 -13.55 -5.51
N LEU A 135 -10.86 -12.56 -4.66
CA LEU A 135 -10.92 -11.15 -5.02
C LEU A 135 -9.55 -10.53 -4.75
N THR A 136 -8.96 -9.92 -5.77
CA THR A 136 -7.63 -9.31 -5.69
C THR A 136 -7.68 -7.88 -6.18
N SER A 137 -6.87 -7.01 -5.58
CA SER A 137 -6.44 -5.76 -6.19
C SER A 137 -5.13 -5.97 -6.97
N THR A 138 -4.56 -4.91 -7.51
CA THR A 138 -3.23 -4.90 -8.15
C THR A 138 -2.13 -5.48 -7.24
N ASP A 139 -2.19 -5.17 -5.93
CA ASP A 139 -1.09 -5.47 -5.00
C ASP A 139 -1.43 -6.48 -3.89
N SER A 140 -2.72 -6.83 -3.71
CA SER A 140 -3.11 -7.70 -2.59
C SER A 140 -4.31 -8.61 -2.89
N VAL A 141 -4.43 -9.67 -2.08
CA VAL A 141 -5.63 -10.50 -2.02
C VAL A 141 -6.56 -9.90 -0.97
N LEU A 142 -7.73 -9.44 -1.40
CA LEU A 142 -8.72 -8.78 -0.55
C LEU A 142 -9.64 -9.80 0.12
N TYR A 143 -9.95 -10.88 -0.59
CA TYR A 143 -10.80 -11.95 -0.09
C TYR A 143 -10.42 -13.28 -0.74
N ALA A 144 -10.45 -14.34 0.05
CA ALA A 144 -10.25 -15.70 -0.42
C ALA A 144 -11.27 -16.64 0.23
N TRP A 145 -11.87 -17.49 -0.57
CA TRP A 145 -12.81 -18.51 -0.10
C TRP A 145 -12.62 -19.79 -0.89
N GLU A 146 -12.83 -20.91 -0.21
CA GLU A 146 -12.80 -22.24 -0.82
C GLU A 146 -14.05 -22.99 -0.40
N GLY A 147 -14.72 -23.58 -1.38
CA GLY A 147 -15.92 -24.36 -1.13
C GLY A 147 -16.65 -24.69 -2.42
N THR A 148 -17.81 -25.30 -2.27
CA THR A 148 -18.61 -25.75 -3.41
C THR A 148 -19.54 -24.63 -3.88
N LEU A 149 -19.56 -24.38 -5.19
CA LEU A 149 -20.61 -23.56 -5.82
C LEU A 149 -21.91 -24.38 -5.93
N SER A 150 -22.44 -24.80 -4.78
CA SER A 150 -23.62 -25.66 -4.69
C SER A 150 -24.88 -24.86 -4.64
#